data_AF-A0A3M1NP39-F1
#
_entry.id   AF-A0A3M1NP39-F1
#
_cell.length_a   1.000
_cell.length_b   1.000
_cell.length_c   1.000
_cell.angle_alpha   90.00
_cell.angle_beta   90.00
_cell.angle_gamma   90.00
#
_symmetry.space_group_name_H-M   'P 1'
#
loop_
_entity.id
_entity.type
_entity.pdbx_description
1 polymer ?
#
loop_
_entity_poly.entity_id
_entity_poly.type
_entity_poly.pdbx_seq_one_letter_code
_entity_poly.pdbx_strand_id
1 'polypeptide(L)'
;MYIYPMQLSAKAIGQILQHAEKRGQPLPGYVSAAVLMLLFNREGKTYVVYIRRPTGMRLHSGNMAFPGGKIDPEDASSYAAAVRETREEIGVGEDQFVYIGEMGFFETLTSGYDAAVHVAW
;
A
#
# COMPACT_ATOMS: atom_id res chain seq x y z
N MET A 1 -7.93 -31.21 8.68
CA MET A 1 -7.72 -29.78 8.38
C MET A 1 -6.95 -29.70 7.07
N TYR A 2 -7.63 -29.46 5.96
CA TYR A 2 -6.99 -29.37 4.65
C TYR A 2 -6.58 -27.92 4.41
N ILE A 3 -5.29 -27.64 4.54
CA ILE A 3 -4.70 -26.38 4.11
C ILE A 3 -4.39 -26.55 2.63
N TYR A 4 -5.28 -26.11 1.75
CA TYR A 4 -4.95 -25.97 0.34
C TYR A 4 -3.92 -24.85 0.22
N PRO A 5 -2.74 -25.09 -0.39
CA PRO A 5 -1.85 -24.00 -0.73
C PRO A 5 -2.53 -23.17 -1.82
N MET A 6 -3.24 -22.12 -1.40
CA MET A 6 -3.74 -21.13 -2.34
C MET A 6 -2.53 -20.33 -2.80
N GLN A 7 -2.04 -20.63 -3.99
CA GLN A 7 -1.00 -19.83 -4.62
C GLN A 7 -1.59 -18.45 -4.87
N LEU A 8 -1.11 -17.43 -4.14
CA LEU A 8 -1.52 -16.05 -4.37
C LEU A 8 -1.24 -15.71 -5.84
N SER A 9 -2.22 -15.13 -6.53
CA SER A 9 -2.05 -14.63 -7.90
C SER A 9 -2.69 -13.25 -8.01
N ALA A 10 -2.14 -12.41 -8.88
CA ALA A 10 -2.70 -11.08 -9.16
C ALA A 10 -4.20 -11.15 -9.52
N LYS A 11 -4.60 -12.17 -10.30
CA LYS A 11 -6.00 -12.40 -10.66
C LYS A 11 -6.88 -12.71 -9.44
N ALA A 12 -6.45 -13.62 -8.56
CA ALA A 12 -7.21 -13.97 -7.36
C ALA A 12 -7.33 -12.77 -6.40
N ILE A 13 -6.25 -12.00 -6.23
CA ILE A 13 -6.28 -10.77 -5.42
C ILE A 13 -7.25 -9.76 -6.05
N GLY A 14 -7.16 -9.53 -7.36
CA GLY A 14 -8.08 -8.63 -8.06
C GLY A 14 -9.55 -9.00 -7.85
N GLN A 15 -9.88 -10.29 -7.93
CA GLN A 15 -11.23 -10.78 -7.66
C GLN A 15 -11.67 -10.51 -6.21
N ILE A 16 -10.79 -10.71 -5.22
CA ILE A 16 -11.09 -10.41 -3.82
C ILE A 16 -11.31 -8.89 -3.64
N LEU A 17 -10.40 -8.07 -4.16
CA LEU A 17 -10.49 -6.62 -4.04
C LEU A 17 -11.73 -6.06 -4.73
N GLN A 18 -12.24 -6.67 -5.80
CA GLN A 18 -13.47 -6.21 -6.46
C GLN A 18 -14.72 -6.38 -5.57
N HIS A 19 -14.73 -7.36 -4.67
CA HIS A 19 -15.90 -7.69 -3.85
C HIS A 19 -15.73 -7.31 -2.37
N ALA A 20 -14.52 -6.92 -1.96
CA ALA A 20 -14.27 -6.43 -0.61
C ALA A 20 -15.01 -5.11 -0.37
N GLU A 21 -15.65 -4.98 0.78
CA GLU A 21 -16.11 -3.68 1.26
C GLU A 21 -14.91 -2.80 1.59
N LYS A 22 -14.97 -1.53 1.20
CA LYS A 22 -13.86 -0.60 1.33
C LYS A 22 -14.36 0.72 1.87
N ARG A 23 -13.58 1.32 2.76
CA ARG A 23 -13.74 2.73 3.08
C ARG A 23 -13.06 3.57 1.99
N GLY A 24 -13.84 4.32 1.21
CA GLY A 24 -13.33 5.12 0.09
C GLY A 24 -12.85 6.53 0.48
N GLN A 25 -12.97 6.92 1.74
CA GLN A 25 -12.57 8.25 2.22
C GLN A 25 -11.83 8.17 3.56
N PRO A 26 -10.88 9.07 3.82
CA PRO A 26 -10.20 9.13 5.10
C PRO A 26 -11.15 9.57 6.23
N LEU A 27 -10.88 9.12 7.44
CA LEU A 27 -11.57 9.54 8.65
C LEU A 27 -11.33 11.03 8.93
N PRO A 28 -12.38 11.79 9.33
CA PRO A 28 -12.21 13.17 9.75
C PRO A 28 -11.21 13.30 10.90
N GLY A 29 -10.32 14.31 10.81
CA GLY A 29 -9.30 14.57 11.83
C GLY A 29 -8.02 13.75 11.71
N TYR A 30 -7.93 12.81 10.75
CA TYR A 30 -6.71 12.06 10.45
C TYR A 30 -5.94 12.69 9.29
N VAL A 31 -4.62 12.55 9.30
CA VAL A 31 -3.78 12.89 8.16
C VAL A 31 -3.97 11.83 7.08
N SER A 32 -4.45 12.24 5.91
CA SER A 32 -4.63 11.32 4.78
C SER A 32 -3.28 10.90 4.21
N ALA A 33 -3.10 9.60 4.04
CA ALA A 33 -1.91 8.99 3.45
C ALA A 33 -2.30 7.96 2.40
N ALA A 34 -1.34 7.55 1.59
CA ALA A 34 -1.49 6.45 0.66
C ALA A 34 -0.21 5.62 0.60
N VAL A 35 -0.37 4.30 0.49
CA VAL A 35 0.74 3.35 0.44
C VAL A 35 0.54 2.33 -0.67
N LEU A 36 1.65 1.79 -1.19
CA LEU A 36 1.65 0.75 -2.21
C LEU A 36 2.16 -0.58 -1.64
N MET A 37 1.25 -1.54 -1.47
CA MET A 37 1.58 -2.93 -1.20
C MET A 37 2.04 -3.59 -2.51
N LEU A 38 3.36 -3.57 -2.72
CA LEU A 38 4.02 -4.15 -3.89
C LEU A 38 4.35 -5.62 -3.66
N LEU A 39 3.75 -6.49 -4.46
CA LEU A 39 3.99 -7.93 -4.48
C LEU A 39 5.00 -8.26 -5.58
N PHE A 40 5.80 -9.30 -5.40
CA PHE A 40 6.63 -9.81 -6.49
C PHE A 40 6.93 -11.30 -6.28
N ASN A 41 7.29 -11.98 -7.36
CA ASN A 41 7.69 -13.39 -7.31
C ASN A 41 9.21 -13.54 -7.37
N ARG A 42 9.75 -14.38 -6.50
CA ARG A 42 11.15 -14.82 -6.54
C ARG A 42 11.22 -16.28 -6.11
N GLU A 43 11.96 -17.11 -6.85
CA GLU A 43 12.18 -18.53 -6.49
C GLU A 43 10.88 -19.31 -6.19
N GLY A 44 9.82 -19.03 -6.96
CA GLY A 44 8.52 -19.69 -6.83
C GLY A 44 7.67 -19.25 -5.63
N LYS A 45 8.08 -18.20 -4.90
CA LYS A 45 7.37 -17.64 -3.75
C LYS A 45 7.00 -16.19 -4.00
N THR A 46 5.88 -15.77 -3.42
CA THR A 46 5.42 -14.38 -3.42
C THR A 46 5.98 -13.65 -2.21
N TYR A 47 6.51 -12.45 -2.45
CA TYR A 47 7.08 -11.55 -1.46
C TYR A 47 6.32 -10.23 -1.50
N VAL A 48 6.39 -9.50 -0.39
CA VAL A 48 5.85 -8.14 -0.26
C VAL A 48 7.02 -7.20 0.02
N VAL A 49 7.05 -6.05 -0.64
CA VAL A 49 8.05 -5.00 -0.41
C VAL A 49 7.67 -4.21 0.84
N TYR A 50 8.64 -4.03 1.72
CA TYR A 50 8.56 -3.14 2.87
C TYR A 50 9.78 -2.22 2.88
N ILE A 51 9.60 -1.02 3.40
CA ILE A 51 10.66 -0.07 3.69
C ILE A 51 10.79 0.11 5.19
N ARG A 52 11.98 0.53 5.60
CA ARG A 52 12.22 1.00 6.96
C ARG A 52 12.16 2.52 6.95
N ARG A 53 11.20 3.10 7.68
CA ARG A 53 11.10 4.56 7.74
C ARG A 53 12.34 5.18 8.40
N PRO A 54 12.88 6.30 7.85
CA PRO A 54 14.06 6.96 8.40
C PRO A 54 13.90 7.29 9.89
N THR A 55 14.96 7.13 10.65
CA THR A 55 14.97 7.29 12.12
C THR A 55 14.81 8.74 12.62
N GLY A 56 14.57 9.70 11.71
CA GLY A 56 14.38 11.12 12.03
C GLY A 56 12.93 11.64 11.99
N MET A 57 11.95 10.82 11.58
CA MET A 57 10.54 11.22 11.61
C MET A 57 9.96 11.05 13.02
N ARG A 58 9.21 12.07 13.49
CA ARG A 58 8.61 12.13 14.84
C ARG A 58 7.64 10.98 15.18
N LEU A 59 7.17 10.22 14.17
CA LEU A 59 6.26 9.08 14.31
C LEU A 59 6.75 7.91 13.44
N HIS A 60 6.73 6.69 13.98
CA HIS A 60 7.11 5.42 13.32
C HIS A 60 8.57 5.25 12.88
N SER A 61 9.51 5.98 13.49
CA SER A 61 10.95 5.81 13.24
C SER A 61 11.39 4.36 13.36
N GLY A 62 11.92 3.77 12.28
CA GLY A 62 12.45 2.41 12.28
C GLY A 62 11.44 1.26 12.13
N ASN A 63 10.14 1.54 12.04
CA ASN A 63 9.10 0.55 11.77
C ASN A 63 9.11 0.11 10.30
N MET A 64 8.70 -1.14 10.06
CA MET A 64 8.42 -1.65 8.72
C MET A 64 7.10 -1.07 8.23
N ALA A 65 7.11 -0.46 7.05
CA ALA A 65 5.92 0.09 6.40
C ALA A 65 5.92 -0.29 4.92
N PHE A 66 4.74 -0.24 4.29
CA PHE A 66 4.70 -0.19 2.83
C PHE A 66 5.28 1.15 2.36
N PRO A 67 5.93 1.20 1.18
CA PRO A 67 6.28 2.45 0.55
C PRO A 67 5.07 3.36 0.41
N GLY A 68 5.23 4.65 0.68
CA GLY A 68 4.13 5.60 0.69
C GLY A 68 4.20 6.63 1.80
N GLY A 69 3.37 7.65 1.64
CA GLY A 69 3.44 8.87 2.44
C GLY A 69 2.11 9.59 2.51
N LYS A 70 2.20 10.87 2.85
CA LYS A 70 1.03 11.75 2.96
C LYS A 70 0.47 12.02 1.57
N ILE A 71 -0.85 12.16 1.46
CA ILE A 71 -1.50 12.65 0.24
C ILE A 71 -1.38 14.17 0.24
N ASP A 72 -0.76 14.73 -0.79
CA ASP A 72 -0.59 16.16 -0.95
C ASP A 72 -1.75 16.78 -1.75
N PRO A 73 -2.07 18.08 -1.59
CA PRO A 73 -3.19 18.72 -2.27
C PRO A 73 -3.12 18.67 -3.80
N GLU A 74 -1.92 18.58 -4.36
CA GLU A 74 -1.65 18.45 -5.79
C GLU A 74 -1.78 17.02 -6.33
N ASP A 75 -1.84 16.00 -5.46
CA ASP A 75 -1.98 14.62 -5.90
C ASP A 75 -3.39 14.41 -6.49
N ALA A 76 -3.44 13.93 -7.73
CA ALA A 76 -4.70 13.72 -8.44
C ALA A 76 -5.60 12.63 -7.81
N SER A 77 -5.01 11.73 -7.01
CA SER A 77 -5.70 10.69 -6.26
C SER A 77 -4.78 10.10 -5.18
N SER A 78 -5.33 9.29 -4.27
CA SER A 78 -4.53 8.51 -3.34
C SER A 78 -3.56 7.55 -4.06
N TYR A 79 -3.98 7.01 -5.21
CA TYR A 79 -3.09 6.16 -6.01
C TYR A 79 -1.90 6.95 -6.54
N ALA A 80 -2.14 8.16 -7.08
CA ALA A 80 -1.06 9.02 -7.57
C ALA A 80 -0.05 9.35 -6.46
N ALA A 81 -0.54 9.65 -5.25
CA ALA A 81 0.30 9.86 -4.07
C ALA A 81 1.15 8.62 -3.73
N ALA A 82 0.53 7.43 -3.68
CA ALA A 82 1.25 6.18 -3.40
C ALA A 82 2.36 5.89 -4.42
N VAL A 83 2.11 6.14 -5.72
CA VAL A 83 3.10 5.96 -6.78
C VAL A 83 4.24 6.96 -6.67
N ARG A 84 3.94 8.25 -6.46
CA ARG A 84 4.93 9.31 -6.28
C ARG A 84 5.88 8.98 -5.12
N GLU A 85 5.32 8.71 -3.95
CA GLU A 85 6.09 8.37 -2.74
C GLU A 85 6.90 7.09 -2.92
N THR A 86 6.32 6.04 -3.51
CA THR A 86 7.06 4.79 -3.80
C THR A 86 8.27 5.05 -4.71
N ARG A 87 8.10 5.91 -5.72
CA ARG A 87 9.20 6.28 -6.61
C ARG A 87 10.28 7.08 -5.88
N GLU A 88 9.90 7.98 -4.99
CA GLU A 88 10.85 8.75 -4.18
C GLU A 88 11.63 7.88 -3.18
N GLU A 89 10.96 6.93 -2.53
CA GLU A 89 11.55 6.12 -1.47
C GLU A 89 12.40 4.94 -1.98
N ILE A 90 11.95 4.27 -3.05
CA ILE A 90 12.61 3.05 -3.57
C ILE A 90 12.85 3.05 -5.08
N GLY A 91 12.54 4.14 -5.79
CA GLY A 91 12.81 4.28 -7.22
C GLY A 91 11.87 3.50 -8.14
N VAL A 92 10.79 2.92 -7.62
CA VAL A 92 9.84 2.10 -8.41
C VAL A 92 8.71 2.98 -8.97
N GLY A 93 8.61 3.04 -10.30
CA GLY A 93 7.58 3.77 -11.04
C GLY A 93 6.41 2.89 -11.50
N GLU A 94 5.35 3.53 -11.99
CA GLU A 94 4.13 2.88 -12.51
C GLU A 94 4.39 1.95 -13.70
N ASP A 95 5.48 2.18 -14.44
CA ASP A 95 5.93 1.34 -15.56
C ASP A 95 6.58 0.01 -15.12
N GLN A 96 6.80 -0.18 -13.82
CA GLN A 96 7.52 -1.33 -13.28
C GLN A 96 6.64 -2.34 -12.54
N PHE A 97 5.33 -2.10 -12.46
CA PHE A 97 4.38 -3.01 -11.82
C PHE A 97 3.03 -2.99 -12.53
N VAL A 98 2.19 -3.98 -12.23
CA VAL A 98 0.79 -4.02 -12.66
C VAL A 98 -0.10 -3.68 -11.49
N TYR A 99 -0.87 -2.61 -11.62
CA TYR A 99 -1.86 -2.26 -10.61
C TYR A 99 -3.01 -3.27 -10.57
N ILE A 100 -3.35 -3.76 -9.37
CA ILE A 100 -4.42 -4.74 -9.17
C ILE A 100 -5.69 -4.06 -8.65
N GLY A 101 -5.56 -3.11 -7.72
CA GLY A 101 -6.68 -2.43 -7.10
C GLY A 101 -6.34 -1.88 -5.72
N GLU A 102 -7.35 -1.37 -5.02
CA GLU A 102 -7.21 -0.82 -3.67
C GLU A 102 -7.98 -1.64 -2.63
N MET A 103 -7.53 -1.60 -1.38
CA MET A 103 -8.22 -2.14 -0.21
C MET A 103 -9.05 -1.07 0.53
N GLY A 104 -8.91 0.20 0.16
CA GLY A 104 -9.52 1.33 0.86
C GLY A 104 -8.64 1.93 1.96
N PHE A 105 -9.23 2.83 2.74
CA PHE A 105 -8.59 3.55 3.85
C PHE A 105 -8.56 2.73 5.14
N PHE A 106 -7.41 2.69 5.80
CA PHE A 106 -7.17 2.02 7.08
C PHE A 106 -6.59 2.98 8.13
N GLU A 107 -7.21 2.97 9.31
CA GLU A 107 -6.75 3.79 10.43
C GLU A 107 -5.44 3.27 11.00
N THR A 108 -4.48 4.16 11.22
CA THR A 108 -3.27 3.87 12.00
C THR A 108 -3.46 4.37 13.43
N LEU A 109 -3.87 3.45 14.32
CA LEU A 109 -4.29 3.73 15.70
C LEU A 109 -3.28 4.54 16.54
N THR A 110 -2.00 4.55 16.17
CA THR A 110 -0.91 5.17 16.95
C THR A 110 -0.25 6.38 16.29
N SER A 111 -0.64 6.76 15.07
CA SER A 111 -0.02 7.89 14.35
C SER A 111 -0.95 8.98 13.86
N GLY A 112 -2.27 8.80 13.97
CA GLY A 112 -3.23 9.78 13.48
C GLY A 112 -3.24 9.90 11.95
N TYR A 113 -2.77 8.86 11.25
CA TYR A 113 -2.91 8.76 9.79
C TYR A 113 -4.06 7.82 9.43
N ASP A 114 -4.71 8.10 8.32
CA ASP A 114 -5.63 7.18 7.66
C ASP A 114 -5.11 6.94 6.24
N ALA A 115 -4.70 5.70 5.96
CA ALA A 115 -3.92 5.37 4.78
C ALA A 115 -4.75 4.54 3.79
N ALA A 116 -4.89 5.04 2.57
CA ALA A 116 -5.36 4.26 1.43
C ALA A 116 -4.31 3.21 1.07
N VAL A 117 -4.70 1.94 0.98
CA VAL A 117 -3.80 0.85 0.60
C VAL A 117 -4.06 0.42 -0.84
N HIS A 118 -3.10 0.69 -1.71
CA HIS A 118 -3.08 0.26 -3.10
C HIS A 118 -2.27 -1.03 -3.24
N VAL A 119 -2.67 -1.94 -4.13
CA VAL A 119 -2.03 -3.24 -4.33
C VAL A 119 -1.56 -3.36 -5.77
N ALA A 120 -0.29 -3.73 -5.93
CA ALA A 120 0.35 -3.93 -7.22
C ALA A 120 1.24 -5.18 -7.19
N TRP A 121 1.60 -5.68 -8.38
CA TRP A 121 2.43 -6.87 -8.57
C TRP A 121 3.53 -6.63 -9.60
#